data_AF-A0AB34IX33-F1
#
_entry.id   AF-A0AB34IX33-F1
#
_cell.length_a   1.000
_cell.length_b   1.000
_cell.length_c   1.000
_cell.angle_alpha   90.00
_cell.angle_beta   90.00
_cell.angle_gamma   90.00
#
_symmetry.space_group_name_H-M   'P 1'
#
loop_
_entity.id
_entity.type
_entity.pdbx_description
1 polymer ?
#
loop_
_entity_poly.entity_id
_entity_poly.type
_entity_poly.pdbx_seq_one_letter_code
_entity_poly.pdbx_strand_id
1 'polypeptide(L)'
;MALPSPANASCPDFLPACVPDCPVCRRLARPDCRRCACAPPSPPPRRRRPLRWLHIPKCGSTLALTIIRLSCPLEVPAWHAVYMALRGGRLDVRFSHAVRPHASPRRTRCGGQLQLPLAGHRPVASTERALASMFRRPAQRLISAFLDNYHAWGLPAAERRAMKAAAPTIAAFARYPGVAGCMAKMLAGRACAEALEEGEKPAVLARALAVLRSERMAFVGLVERWGTSICLLHHTLGRGSQPIAAEFLRLGHSSNSRREHGVPDLVIGSGVYNESFLDGFVDVLDEQVYAEATHIFEARVAQCTRCNT
;
A
#
# COMPACT_ATOMS: atom_id res chain seq x y z
N MET A 1 12.71 -31.47 5.64
CA MET A 1 12.77 -30.30 6.54
C MET A 1 11.35 -29.94 6.95
N ALA A 2 11.00 -30.19 8.20
CA ALA A 2 9.67 -29.88 8.75
C ALA A 2 9.63 -28.40 9.21
N LEU A 3 8.53 -27.71 8.93
CA LEU A 3 8.27 -26.37 9.43
C LEU A 3 8.09 -26.41 10.96
N PRO A 4 8.63 -25.43 11.72
CA PRO A 4 8.48 -25.41 13.16
C PRO A 4 7.02 -25.14 13.57
N SER A 5 6.58 -25.85 14.61
CA SER A 5 5.27 -25.72 15.25
C SER A 5 5.08 -24.32 15.87
N PRO A 6 3.88 -23.70 15.80
CA PRO A 6 3.63 -22.33 16.24
C PRO A 6 3.36 -22.25 17.76
N ALA A 7 4.22 -22.84 18.58
CA ALA A 7 4.18 -22.68 20.03
C ALA A 7 5.48 -22.02 20.49
N ASN A 8 5.35 -20.84 21.13
CA ASN A 8 6.41 -20.05 21.81
C ASN A 8 7.14 -18.97 21.00
N ALA A 9 6.43 -18.17 20.20
CA ALA A 9 6.89 -16.82 19.84
C ALA A 9 6.14 -15.76 20.66
N SER A 10 6.54 -15.56 21.92
CA SER A 10 6.02 -14.50 22.79
C SER A 10 7.02 -13.34 22.89
N CYS A 11 6.69 -12.18 22.31
CA CYS A 11 7.38 -10.90 22.50
C CYS A 11 6.35 -9.74 22.37
N PRO A 12 6.59 -8.54 22.95
CA PRO A 12 5.94 -8.08 24.18
C PRO A 12 5.32 -6.66 24.06
N ASP A 13 4.87 -6.26 22.87
CA ASP A 13 4.65 -4.84 22.53
C ASP A 13 3.25 -4.28 22.85
N PHE A 14 2.52 -4.81 23.83
CA PHE A 14 1.13 -4.37 24.08
C PHE A 14 0.84 -4.02 25.55
N LEU A 15 0.64 -2.73 25.83
CA LEU A 15 0.19 -2.21 27.11
C LEU A 15 -1.29 -1.79 27.04
N PRO A 16 -2.19 -2.34 27.86
CA PRO A 16 -3.58 -1.90 28.01
C PRO A 16 -3.75 -0.42 28.34
N ALA A 17 -2.83 0.14 29.13
CA ALA A 17 -2.87 1.54 29.58
C ALA A 17 -2.60 2.55 28.46
N CYS A 18 -2.09 2.12 27.29
CA CYS A 18 -1.79 3.01 26.17
C CYS A 18 -2.99 3.25 25.25
N VAL A 19 -4.14 2.63 25.52
CA VAL A 19 -5.32 2.75 24.68
C VAL A 19 -6.29 3.77 25.32
N PRO A 20 -6.80 4.76 24.55
CA PRO A 20 -7.77 5.74 25.04
C PRO A 20 -8.98 5.05 25.66
N ASP A 21 -9.68 5.77 26.51
CA ASP A 21 -10.78 5.26 27.31
C ASP A 21 -12.02 4.95 26.45
N CYS A 22 -11.88 3.90 25.65
CA CYS A 22 -12.84 3.41 24.69
C CYS A 22 -13.29 2.04 25.18
N PRO A 23 -14.60 1.83 25.45
CA PRO A 23 -15.14 0.57 25.95
C PRO A 23 -14.85 -0.65 25.06
N VAL A 24 -14.55 -0.44 23.78
CA VAL A 24 -14.16 -1.50 22.83
C VAL A 24 -12.68 -1.85 22.97
N CYS A 25 -11.84 -0.90 23.36
CA CYS A 25 -10.41 -1.08 23.52
C CYS A 25 -10.03 -1.74 24.86
N ARG A 26 -10.73 -1.41 25.96
CA ARG A 26 -10.52 -2.07 27.27
C ARG A 26 -10.75 -3.58 27.23
N ARG A 27 -11.71 -4.05 26.40
CA ARG A 27 -12.06 -5.47 26.27
C ARG A 27 -11.00 -6.31 25.56
N LEU A 28 -10.09 -5.69 24.82
CA LEU A 28 -9.10 -6.39 24.00
C LEU A 28 -7.70 -6.41 24.62
N ALA A 29 -7.53 -5.80 25.78
CA ALA A 29 -6.24 -5.66 26.42
C ALA A 29 -6.12 -6.63 27.61
N ARG A 30 -5.09 -7.48 27.62
CA ARG A 30 -4.84 -8.46 28.71
C ARG A 30 -3.98 -7.85 29.83
N PRO A 31 -4.11 -8.32 31.09
CA PRO A 31 -3.80 -7.52 32.27
C PRO A 31 -2.31 -7.35 32.63
N ASP A 32 -1.41 -8.21 32.16
CA ASP A 32 -0.07 -8.30 32.78
C ASP A 32 1.08 -8.00 31.81
N CYS A 33 1.48 -6.74 31.74
CA CYS A 33 2.84 -6.37 31.30
C CYS A 33 3.23 -5.00 31.87
N ARG A 34 4.24 -4.94 32.75
CA ARG A 34 4.80 -3.72 33.35
C ARG A 34 6.28 -3.63 33.01
N ARG A 35 6.68 -2.95 31.92
CA ARG A 35 8.03 -2.39 31.67
C ARG A 35 8.18 -1.93 30.21
N CYS A 36 7.94 -0.64 29.94
CA CYS A 36 8.53 0.07 28.79
C CYS A 36 8.54 1.57 29.12
N ALA A 37 9.71 2.10 29.48
CA ALA A 37 9.92 3.53 29.70
C ALA A 37 10.16 4.22 28.34
N CYS A 38 9.30 5.17 27.97
CA CYS A 38 9.47 5.98 26.76
C CYS A 38 10.57 7.03 27.00
N ALA A 39 11.68 6.94 26.26
CA ALA A 39 12.66 8.02 26.20
C ALA A 39 12.05 9.26 25.51
N PRO A 40 12.44 10.49 25.90
CA PRO A 40 11.97 11.72 25.25
C PRO A 40 12.41 11.77 23.77
N PRO A 41 11.56 12.30 22.87
CA PRO A 41 11.86 12.33 21.44
C PRO A 41 13.05 13.24 21.12
N SER A 42 13.93 12.78 20.23
CA SER A 42 15.01 13.59 19.65
C SER A 42 14.42 14.80 18.89
N PRO A 43 15.14 15.94 18.82
CA PRO A 43 14.68 17.12 18.06
C PRO A 43 14.44 16.81 16.58
N PRO A 44 13.50 17.51 15.92
CA PRO A 44 13.10 17.19 14.56
C PRO A 44 14.26 17.40 13.57
N PRO A 45 14.61 16.41 12.74
CA PRO A 45 15.60 16.57 11.68
C PRO A 45 15.24 17.70 10.71
N ARG A 46 16.27 18.30 10.08
CA ARG A 46 16.19 19.34 9.05
C ARG A 46 15.05 19.10 8.05
N ARG A 47 14.36 20.19 7.64
CA ARG A 47 13.18 20.22 6.76
C ARG A 47 13.41 19.43 5.46
N ARG A 48 12.97 18.17 5.44
CA ARG A 48 12.81 17.41 4.19
C ARG A 48 11.50 17.83 3.51
N ARG A 49 11.45 17.69 2.18
CA ARG A 49 10.22 17.86 1.41
C ARG A 49 9.13 16.93 1.99
N PRO A 50 7.85 17.34 1.98
CA PRO A 50 6.75 16.49 2.44
C PRO A 50 6.76 15.17 1.65
N LEU A 51 6.73 14.04 2.35
CA LEU A 51 6.59 12.72 1.74
C LEU A 51 5.19 12.62 1.12
N ARG A 52 5.10 12.09 -0.10
CA ARG A 52 3.83 11.90 -0.80
C ARG A 52 3.61 10.41 -1.05
N TRP A 53 2.56 9.85 -0.46
CA TRP A 53 2.14 8.48 -0.73
C TRP A 53 1.36 8.39 -2.05
N LEU A 54 1.96 7.78 -3.06
CA LEU A 54 1.30 7.43 -4.32
C LEU A 54 0.56 6.12 -4.13
N HIS A 55 -0.74 6.20 -3.84
CA HIS A 55 -1.56 5.02 -3.60
C HIS A 55 -2.03 4.39 -4.91
N ILE A 56 -1.20 3.53 -5.50
CA ILE A 56 -1.60 2.71 -6.65
C ILE A 56 -2.63 1.65 -6.21
N PRO A 57 -3.79 1.53 -6.89
CA PRO A 57 -4.78 0.52 -6.58
C PRO A 57 -4.20 -0.90 -6.45
N LYS A 58 -4.58 -1.58 -5.36
CA LYS A 58 -4.21 -2.97 -5.04
C LYS A 58 -2.72 -3.22 -4.82
N CYS A 59 -1.92 -2.18 -4.72
CA CYS A 59 -0.52 -2.24 -4.35
C CYS A 59 -0.33 -1.88 -2.86
N GLY A 60 -0.93 -2.66 -1.94
CA GLY A 60 -0.57 -2.56 -0.52
C GLY A 60 -1.01 -1.28 0.21
N SER A 61 -2.31 -0.94 0.15
CA SER A 61 -2.90 0.24 0.81
C SER A 61 -2.53 0.40 2.30
N THR A 62 -2.26 -0.71 2.98
CA THR A 62 -1.95 -0.77 4.41
C THR A 62 -0.59 -0.17 4.74
N LEU A 63 0.31 0.00 3.76
CA LEU A 63 1.60 0.66 3.97
C LEU A 63 1.44 2.13 4.36
N ALA A 64 0.30 2.75 4.00
CA ALA A 64 -0.04 4.09 4.45
C ALA A 64 0.03 4.22 5.99
N LEU A 65 -0.19 3.14 6.73
CA LEU A 65 -0.05 3.12 8.19
C LEU A 65 1.38 3.34 8.65
N THR A 66 2.31 2.58 8.08
CA THR A 66 3.74 2.73 8.35
C THR A 66 4.21 4.12 7.96
N ILE A 67 3.79 4.62 6.80
CA ILE A 67 4.14 5.97 6.35
C ILE A 67 3.67 7.06 7.33
N ILE A 68 2.44 6.95 7.83
CA ILE A 68 1.91 7.87 8.84
C ILE A 68 2.70 7.76 10.12
N ARG A 69 2.94 6.55 10.62
CA ARG A 69 3.73 6.33 11.85
C ARG A 69 5.12 6.96 11.73
N LEU A 70 5.79 6.77 10.59
CA LEU A 70 7.10 7.33 10.31
C LEU A 70 7.10 8.86 10.22
N SER A 71 6.05 9.43 9.63
CA SER A 71 5.95 10.88 9.42
C SER A 71 5.35 11.61 10.63
N CYS A 72 4.64 10.90 11.50
CA CYS A 72 3.78 11.44 12.56
C CYS A 72 3.92 10.66 13.87
N PRO A 73 5.15 10.40 14.37
CA PRO A 73 5.37 9.49 15.49
C PRO A 73 4.70 9.94 16.79
N LEU A 74 4.45 11.25 16.94
CA LEU A 74 3.77 11.83 18.11
C LEU A 74 2.24 11.91 17.95
N GLU A 75 1.72 11.87 16.72
CA GLU A 75 0.28 12.06 16.45
C GLU A 75 -0.49 10.75 16.28
N VAL A 76 0.18 9.67 15.84
CA VAL A 76 -0.46 8.37 15.62
C VAL A 76 0.20 7.30 16.46
N PRO A 77 -0.40 6.93 17.61
CA PRO A 77 0.12 5.89 18.46
C PRO A 77 0.23 4.55 17.74
N ALA A 78 1.27 3.77 18.08
CA ALA A 78 1.51 2.44 17.54
C ALA A 78 0.27 1.52 17.63
N TRP A 79 -0.48 1.62 18.74
CA TRP A 79 -1.69 0.81 18.95
C TRP A 79 -2.77 1.05 17.92
N HIS A 80 -2.85 2.24 17.31
CA HIS A 80 -3.87 2.54 16.29
C HIS A 80 -3.58 1.73 15.01
N ALA A 81 -2.32 1.64 14.60
CA ALA A 81 -1.90 0.80 13.49
C ALA A 81 -2.13 -0.69 13.78
N VAL A 82 -1.80 -1.13 15.00
CA VAL A 82 -2.03 -2.52 15.49
C VAL A 82 -3.52 -2.85 15.54
N TYR A 83 -4.36 -1.96 16.06
CA TYR A 83 -5.81 -2.19 16.15
C TYR A 83 -6.44 -2.36 14.77
N MET A 84 -6.04 -1.52 13.80
CA MET A 84 -6.51 -1.66 12.43
C MET A 84 -5.98 -2.93 11.76
N ALA A 85 -4.77 -3.36 12.13
CA ALA A 85 -4.24 -4.65 11.74
C ALA A 85 -5.11 -5.81 12.23
N LEU A 86 -5.43 -5.81 13.52
CA LEU A 86 -6.18 -6.89 14.17
C LEU A 86 -7.66 -6.95 13.77
N ARG A 87 -8.27 -5.83 13.33
CA ARG A 87 -9.66 -5.80 12.85
C ARG A 87 -9.82 -6.17 11.36
N GLY A 88 -8.85 -6.89 10.81
CA GLY A 88 -8.92 -7.44 9.45
C GLY A 88 -8.76 -6.37 8.36
N GLY A 89 -7.92 -5.35 8.58
CA GLY A 89 -7.50 -4.46 7.50
C GLY A 89 -8.59 -3.55 6.93
N ARG A 90 -9.72 -3.37 7.65
CA ARG A 90 -10.62 -2.26 7.35
C ARG A 90 -9.83 -0.98 7.59
N LEU A 91 -9.32 -0.37 6.51
CA LEU A 91 -9.09 1.07 6.44
C LEU A 91 -10.46 1.72 6.64
N ASP A 92 -10.93 1.71 7.88
CA ASP A 92 -12.23 2.19 8.31
C ASP A 92 -12.31 3.68 7.94
N VAL A 93 -13.54 4.17 7.80
CA VAL A 93 -13.91 5.58 7.94
C VAL A 93 -13.04 6.26 9.01
N ARG A 94 -12.69 5.59 10.11
CA ARG A 94 -11.73 6.09 11.13
C ARG A 94 -10.30 6.36 10.65
N PHE A 95 -9.68 5.51 9.82
CA PHE A 95 -8.42 5.86 9.16
C PHE A 95 -8.63 7.07 8.27
N SER A 96 -9.71 7.09 7.49
CA SER A 96 -10.01 8.27 6.71
C SER A 96 -10.27 9.51 7.57
N HIS A 97 -10.69 9.43 8.84
CA HIS A 97 -10.76 10.59 9.76
C HIS A 97 -9.39 10.98 10.34
N ALA A 98 -8.55 10.00 10.70
CA ALA A 98 -7.16 10.24 11.07
C ALA A 98 -6.33 10.80 9.90
N VAL A 99 -6.77 10.57 8.66
CA VAL A 99 -6.12 11.01 7.41
C VAL A 99 -6.86 12.17 6.73
N ARG A 100 -8.10 12.48 7.12
CA ARG A 100 -8.92 13.52 6.45
C ARG A 100 -8.40 14.90 6.84
N PRO A 101 -8.11 15.77 5.88
CA PRO A 101 -7.74 17.15 6.12
C PRO A 101 -9.00 17.94 6.42
N HIS A 102 -9.64 17.78 7.58
CA HIS A 102 -10.78 18.66 7.86
C HIS A 102 -10.38 20.12 8.13
N ALA A 103 -9.08 20.48 8.17
CA ALA A 103 -8.69 21.88 8.43
C ALA A 103 -7.27 22.33 8.00
N SER A 104 -6.52 21.60 7.15
CA SER A 104 -5.17 22.06 6.76
C SER A 104 -5.20 22.75 5.38
N PRO A 105 -5.15 24.10 5.30
CA PRO A 105 -5.12 24.82 4.02
C PRO A 105 -3.89 24.43 3.17
N ARG A 106 -2.83 23.92 3.81
CA ARG A 106 -1.58 23.52 3.13
C ARG A 106 -1.60 22.12 2.54
N ARG A 107 -2.69 21.34 2.70
CA ARG A 107 -2.79 19.93 2.26
C ARG A 107 -1.64 19.06 2.78
N THR A 108 -1.08 19.39 3.94
CA THR A 108 -0.01 18.64 4.62
C THR A 108 -0.36 18.37 6.08
N ARG A 109 0.32 17.39 6.68
CA ARG A 109 0.23 16.99 8.11
C ARG A 109 1.60 16.78 8.73
N CYS A 110 1.63 16.63 10.06
CA CYS A 110 2.81 16.23 10.84
C CYS A 110 3.96 17.21 10.67
N GLY A 111 3.69 18.48 10.98
CA GLY A 111 4.62 19.59 10.78
C GLY A 111 4.99 19.83 9.31
N GLY A 112 4.16 19.39 8.36
CA GLY A 112 4.43 19.48 6.93
C GLY A 112 5.26 18.32 6.37
N GLN A 113 5.51 17.26 7.14
CA GLN A 113 6.30 16.11 6.67
C GLN A 113 5.52 15.16 5.76
N LEU A 114 4.19 15.24 5.74
CA LEU A 114 3.35 14.33 4.98
C LEU A 114 2.34 15.08 4.11
N GLN A 115 2.31 14.80 2.80
CA GLN A 115 1.39 15.40 1.85
C GLN A 115 0.10 14.56 1.71
N LEU A 116 -1.04 15.22 1.85
CA LEU A 116 -2.38 14.64 1.77
C LEU A 116 -2.98 14.75 0.35
N PRO A 117 -3.97 13.88 0.01
CA PRO A 117 -4.54 12.81 0.83
C PRO A 117 -3.72 11.51 0.75
N LEU A 118 -3.64 10.76 1.85
CA LEU A 118 -3.02 9.42 1.84
C LEU A 118 -3.99 8.35 1.34
N ALA A 119 -5.28 8.63 1.40
CA ALA A 119 -6.30 7.79 0.80
C ALA A 119 -6.65 8.29 -0.60
N GLY A 120 -7.01 7.35 -1.48
CA GLY A 120 -7.47 7.63 -2.83
C GLY A 120 -6.35 7.60 -3.87
N HIS A 121 -6.75 7.45 -5.12
CA HIS A 121 -5.85 7.10 -6.22
C HIS A 121 -5.55 8.33 -7.08
N ARG A 122 -4.81 9.29 -6.50
CA ARG A 122 -4.40 10.50 -7.23
C ARG A 122 -3.11 10.23 -8.02
N PRO A 123 -3.12 10.41 -9.35
CA PRO A 123 -1.91 10.27 -10.17
C PRO A 123 -0.83 11.29 -9.81
N VAL A 124 0.40 11.02 -10.23
CA VAL A 124 1.55 11.89 -10.01
C VAL A 124 1.39 13.21 -10.77
N ALA A 125 1.40 14.33 -10.05
CA ALA A 125 1.51 15.65 -10.69
C ALA A 125 2.98 15.95 -11.08
N SER A 126 3.23 16.79 -12.07
CA SER A 126 4.59 17.10 -12.58
C SER A 126 5.54 17.68 -11.51
N THR A 127 4.99 18.43 -10.56
CA THR A 127 5.73 19.13 -9.50
C THR A 127 5.99 18.27 -8.26
N GLU A 128 5.31 17.14 -8.10
CA GLU A 128 5.44 16.31 -6.89
C GLU A 128 6.84 15.68 -6.79
N ARG A 129 7.33 15.54 -5.56
CA ARG A 129 8.64 14.98 -5.20
C ARG A 129 8.48 14.14 -3.94
N ALA A 130 9.53 13.41 -3.57
CA ALA A 130 9.53 12.54 -2.40
C ALA A 130 8.33 11.56 -2.41
N LEU A 131 8.11 10.91 -3.55
CA LEU A 131 7.08 9.92 -3.75
C LEU A 131 7.48 8.62 -3.06
N ALA A 132 6.56 8.05 -2.29
CA ALA A 132 6.63 6.69 -1.81
C ALA A 132 5.51 5.89 -2.47
N SER A 133 5.81 4.72 -3.00
CA SER A 133 4.82 3.82 -3.58
C SER A 133 5.18 2.37 -3.34
N MET A 134 4.15 1.52 -3.37
CA MET A 134 4.30 0.08 -3.50
C MET A 134 3.87 -0.35 -4.89
N PHE A 135 4.47 -1.44 -5.37
CA PHE A 135 4.18 -2.07 -6.65
C PHE A 135 3.80 -3.52 -6.41
N ARG A 136 3.03 -4.10 -7.34
CA ARG A 136 2.55 -5.47 -7.27
C ARG A 136 2.63 -6.08 -8.66
N ARG A 137 2.90 -7.39 -8.75
CA ARG A 137 2.88 -8.12 -10.02
C ARG A 137 1.57 -7.79 -10.77
N PRO A 138 1.62 -7.39 -12.05
CA PRO A 138 0.43 -6.87 -12.74
C PRO A 138 -0.74 -7.85 -12.79
N ALA A 139 -0.47 -9.12 -13.08
CA ALA A 139 -1.46 -10.19 -13.05
C ALA A 139 -2.18 -10.28 -11.68
N GLN A 140 -1.40 -10.31 -10.60
CA GLN A 140 -1.92 -10.33 -9.22
C GLN A 140 -2.71 -9.05 -8.87
N ARG A 141 -2.31 -7.89 -9.39
CA ARG A 141 -3.02 -6.61 -9.22
C ARG A 141 -4.39 -6.66 -9.91
N LEU A 142 -4.46 -7.15 -11.14
CA LEU A 142 -5.69 -7.23 -11.93
C LEU A 142 -6.72 -8.16 -11.29
N ILE A 143 -6.30 -9.35 -10.88
CA ILE A 143 -7.18 -10.29 -10.17
C ILE A 143 -7.68 -9.67 -8.86
N SER A 144 -6.80 -9.05 -8.08
CA SER A 144 -7.17 -8.33 -6.86
C SER A 144 -8.17 -7.19 -7.11
N ALA A 145 -8.05 -6.48 -8.24
CA ALA A 145 -8.94 -5.40 -8.60
C ALA A 145 -10.33 -5.92 -8.98
N PHE A 146 -10.41 -7.00 -9.75
CA PHE A 146 -11.67 -7.66 -10.08
C PHE A 146 -12.42 -8.09 -8.81
N LEU A 147 -11.73 -8.79 -7.91
CA LEU A 147 -12.31 -9.33 -6.67
C LEU A 147 -12.69 -8.27 -5.65
N ASP A 148 -12.10 -7.08 -5.70
CA ASP A 148 -12.60 -5.93 -4.95
C ASP A 148 -13.65 -5.16 -5.73
N ASN A 149 -14.62 -5.89 -6.28
CA ASN A 149 -15.80 -5.34 -6.95
C ASN A 149 -15.46 -4.44 -8.15
N TYR A 150 -14.55 -4.90 -9.01
CA TYR A 150 -14.09 -4.21 -10.21
C TYR A 150 -13.46 -2.84 -9.89
N HIS A 151 -12.42 -2.86 -9.05
CA HIS A 151 -11.72 -1.67 -8.57
C HIS A 151 -10.96 -0.97 -9.71
N ALA A 152 -11.68 -0.19 -10.50
CA ALA A 152 -11.19 0.61 -11.61
C ALA A 152 -11.40 2.10 -11.29
N TRP A 153 -10.50 2.67 -10.49
CA TRP A 153 -10.60 4.07 -10.09
C TRP A 153 -10.32 5.00 -11.27
N GLY A 154 -11.16 6.01 -11.46
CA GLY A 154 -11.14 6.91 -12.61
C GLY A 154 -12.36 6.72 -13.51
N LEU A 155 -12.98 5.54 -13.51
CA LEU A 155 -14.23 5.32 -14.24
C LEU A 155 -15.44 5.91 -13.49
N PRO A 156 -16.30 6.68 -14.19
CA PRO A 156 -17.61 7.07 -13.71
C PRO A 156 -18.46 5.88 -13.29
N ALA A 157 -19.44 6.11 -12.41
CA ALA A 157 -20.28 5.03 -11.87
C ALA A 157 -21.09 4.31 -12.95
N ALA A 158 -21.56 5.03 -13.98
CA ALA A 158 -22.29 4.45 -15.10
C ALA A 158 -21.42 3.50 -15.94
N GLU A 159 -20.23 3.96 -16.33
CA GLU A 159 -19.26 3.13 -17.06
C GLU A 159 -18.80 1.93 -16.24
N ARG A 160 -18.62 2.07 -14.92
CA ARG A 160 -18.30 0.92 -14.06
C ARG A 160 -19.42 -0.12 -14.03
N ARG A 161 -20.69 0.29 -14.09
CA ARG A 161 -21.82 -0.66 -14.23
C ARG A 161 -21.80 -1.35 -15.59
N ALA A 162 -21.55 -0.60 -16.67
CA ALA A 162 -21.40 -1.15 -18.00
C ALA A 162 -20.25 -2.16 -18.09
N MET A 163 -19.09 -1.85 -17.50
CA MET A 163 -17.95 -2.76 -17.39
C MET A 163 -18.32 -4.05 -16.66
N LYS A 164 -19.05 -3.98 -15.54
CA LYS A 164 -19.47 -5.19 -14.81
C LYS A 164 -20.37 -6.10 -15.64
N ALA A 165 -21.26 -5.51 -16.44
CA ALA A 165 -22.13 -6.25 -17.34
C ALA A 165 -21.34 -6.84 -18.52
N ALA A 166 -20.43 -6.07 -19.12
CA ALA A 166 -19.69 -6.47 -20.31
C ALA A 166 -18.49 -7.39 -20.03
N ALA A 167 -17.96 -7.38 -18.80
CA ALA A 167 -16.76 -8.11 -18.41
C ALA A 167 -17.00 -9.00 -17.17
N PRO A 168 -17.84 -10.05 -17.27
CA PRO A 168 -18.20 -10.88 -16.11
C PRO A 168 -17.06 -11.76 -15.59
N THR A 169 -15.96 -11.90 -16.33
CA THR A 169 -14.80 -12.73 -15.95
C THR A 169 -13.55 -11.87 -15.68
N ILE A 170 -12.57 -12.44 -14.96
CA ILE A 170 -11.29 -11.77 -14.69
C ILE A 170 -10.56 -11.44 -16.01
N ALA A 171 -10.50 -12.40 -16.94
CA ALA A 171 -9.92 -12.23 -18.26
C ALA A 171 -10.59 -11.11 -19.09
N ALA A 172 -11.92 -11.03 -19.06
CA ALA A 172 -12.66 -9.97 -19.75
C ALA A 172 -12.44 -8.61 -19.07
N PHE A 173 -12.38 -8.57 -17.73
CA PHE A 173 -12.11 -7.34 -16.99
C PHE A 173 -10.72 -6.81 -17.29
N ALA A 174 -9.71 -7.67 -17.31
CA ALA A 174 -8.33 -7.29 -17.63
C ALA A 174 -8.19 -6.66 -19.03
N ARG A 175 -8.99 -7.15 -19.99
CA ARG A 175 -9.06 -6.65 -21.37
C ARG A 175 -9.97 -5.43 -21.55
N TYR A 176 -10.77 -5.06 -20.55
CA TYR A 176 -11.70 -3.95 -20.67
C TYR A 176 -10.94 -2.63 -20.86
N PRO A 177 -11.38 -1.74 -21.79
CA PRO A 177 -10.70 -0.48 -22.05
C PRO A 177 -10.43 0.33 -20.78
N GLY A 178 -9.18 0.73 -20.60
CA GLY A 178 -8.73 1.50 -19.44
C GLY A 178 -8.33 0.68 -18.20
N VAL A 179 -8.58 -0.63 -18.11
CA VAL A 179 -8.21 -1.41 -16.90
C VAL A 179 -6.69 -1.66 -16.79
N ALA A 180 -6.06 -1.99 -17.91
CA ALA A 180 -4.63 -2.25 -18.01
C ALA A 180 -3.78 -0.97 -17.89
N GLY A 181 -2.52 -1.13 -17.51
CA GLY A 181 -1.51 -0.06 -17.43
C GLY A 181 -1.73 0.91 -16.27
N CYS A 182 -2.39 0.49 -15.19
CA CYS A 182 -2.75 1.39 -14.10
C CYS A 182 -1.52 1.95 -13.38
N MET A 183 -0.50 1.14 -13.10
CA MET A 183 0.73 1.61 -12.47
C MET A 183 1.44 2.60 -13.38
N ALA A 184 1.56 2.28 -14.67
CA ALA A 184 2.12 3.16 -15.69
C ALA A 184 1.36 4.50 -15.77
N LYS A 185 0.04 4.48 -15.90
CA LYS A 185 -0.80 5.68 -15.99
C LYS A 185 -0.67 6.54 -14.73
N MET A 186 -0.76 5.94 -13.54
CA MET A 186 -0.67 6.70 -12.30
C MET A 186 0.68 7.40 -12.13
N LEU A 187 1.79 6.75 -12.50
CA LEU A 187 3.12 7.37 -12.53
C LEU A 187 3.22 8.46 -13.61
N ALA A 188 2.59 8.24 -14.76
CA ALA A 188 2.52 9.20 -15.85
C ALA A 188 1.52 10.34 -15.61
N GLY A 189 0.86 10.41 -14.45
CA GLY A 189 -0.08 11.48 -14.11
C GLY A 189 -1.47 11.34 -14.70
N ARG A 190 -1.85 10.14 -15.15
CA ARG A 190 -3.15 9.77 -15.70
C ARG A 190 -3.94 8.89 -14.75
N ALA A 191 -5.27 8.90 -14.84
CA ALA A 191 -6.10 8.10 -13.94
C ALA A 191 -5.89 6.59 -14.20
N CYS A 192 -6.00 5.77 -13.16
CA CYS A 192 -5.77 4.33 -13.25
C CYS A 192 -6.67 3.64 -14.28
N ALA A 193 -7.92 4.08 -14.40
CA ALA A 193 -8.90 3.51 -15.32
C ALA A 193 -9.15 4.37 -16.58
N GLU A 194 -8.26 5.34 -16.86
CA GLU A 194 -8.29 6.12 -18.10
C GLU A 194 -8.00 5.21 -19.29
N ALA A 195 -8.86 5.23 -20.31
CA ALA A 195 -8.59 4.57 -21.58
C ALA A 195 -7.43 5.28 -22.29
N LEU A 196 -6.56 4.52 -22.95
CA LEU A 196 -5.46 5.06 -23.74
C LEU A 196 -5.63 4.59 -25.18
N GLU A 197 -5.41 5.50 -26.12
CA GLU A 197 -5.22 5.13 -27.51
C GLU A 197 -3.86 4.41 -27.68
N GLU A 198 -3.76 3.52 -28.68
CA GLU A 198 -2.54 2.71 -28.89
C GLU A 198 -1.28 3.60 -29.03
N GLY A 199 -1.40 4.71 -29.77
CA GLY A 199 -0.32 5.67 -29.97
C GLY A 199 0.13 6.42 -28.71
N GLU A 200 -0.68 6.48 -27.65
CA GLU A 200 -0.32 7.15 -26.39
C GLU A 200 0.51 6.25 -25.46
N LYS A 201 0.38 4.93 -25.59
CA LYS A 201 1.00 3.95 -24.68
C LYS A 201 2.51 4.11 -24.55
N PRO A 202 3.30 4.31 -25.64
CA PRO A 202 4.74 4.50 -25.52
C PRO A 202 5.12 5.75 -24.71
N ALA A 203 4.42 6.87 -24.91
CA ALA A 203 4.68 8.12 -24.18
C ALA A 203 4.31 8.00 -22.69
N VAL A 204 3.20 7.31 -22.39
CA VAL A 204 2.79 7.01 -21.01
C VAL A 204 3.84 6.16 -20.30
N LEU A 205 4.30 5.09 -20.95
CA LEU A 205 5.33 4.23 -20.40
C LEU A 205 6.65 4.98 -20.17
N ALA A 206 7.12 5.73 -21.18
CA ALA A 206 8.36 6.49 -21.07
C ALA A 206 8.32 7.48 -19.89
N ARG A 207 7.20 8.18 -19.71
CA ARG A 207 7.01 9.08 -18.57
C ARG A 207 6.97 8.34 -17.23
N ALA A 208 6.30 7.19 -17.17
CA ALA A 208 6.24 6.37 -15.96
C ALA A 208 7.63 5.90 -15.51
N LEU A 209 8.42 5.37 -16.45
CA LEU A 209 9.79 4.93 -16.21
C LEU A 209 10.70 6.10 -15.82
N ALA A 210 10.55 7.26 -16.45
CA ALA A 210 11.29 8.47 -16.08
C ALA A 210 10.98 8.91 -14.64
N VAL A 211 9.72 8.82 -14.19
CA VAL A 211 9.37 9.10 -12.79
C VAL A 211 10.03 8.08 -11.86
N LEU A 212 9.97 6.78 -12.16
CA LEU A 212 10.58 5.73 -11.34
C LEU A 212 12.09 5.91 -11.16
N ARG A 213 12.79 6.17 -12.26
CA ARG A 213 14.25 6.34 -12.31
C ARG A 213 14.74 7.64 -11.70
N SER A 214 13.87 8.64 -11.59
CA SER A 214 14.23 9.95 -11.06
C SER A 214 14.37 9.97 -9.53
N GLU A 215 15.05 10.98 -9.01
CA GLU A 215 15.11 11.31 -7.59
C GLU A 215 13.75 11.71 -6.98
N ARG A 216 12.68 11.72 -7.79
CA ARG A 216 11.32 11.96 -7.30
C ARG A 216 10.84 10.81 -6.41
N MET A 217 11.32 9.59 -6.60
CA MET A 217 10.95 8.42 -5.81
C MET A 217 11.81 8.28 -4.55
N ALA A 218 11.28 8.76 -3.43
CA ALA A 218 11.88 8.55 -2.11
C ALA A 218 11.85 7.07 -1.69
N PHE A 219 10.80 6.33 -2.08
CA PHE A 219 10.65 4.92 -1.73
C PHE A 219 9.92 4.14 -2.83
N VAL A 220 10.43 2.95 -3.11
CA VAL A 220 9.86 1.93 -4.00
C VAL A 220 9.86 0.64 -3.20
N GLY A 221 8.71 -0.01 -3.06
CA GLY A 221 8.59 -1.32 -2.43
C GLY A 221 7.70 -2.27 -3.23
N LEU A 222 7.75 -3.56 -2.90
CA LEU A 222 7.04 -4.63 -3.59
C LEU A 222 6.07 -5.35 -2.64
N VAL A 223 4.83 -5.54 -3.07
CA VAL A 223 3.80 -6.24 -2.28
C VAL A 223 4.18 -7.70 -2.02
N GLU A 224 4.83 -8.35 -2.98
CA GLU A 224 5.32 -9.73 -2.89
C GLU A 224 6.47 -9.86 -1.89
N ARG A 225 7.20 -8.77 -1.63
CA ARG A 225 8.27 -8.69 -0.64
C ARG A 225 7.91 -7.73 0.49
N TRP A 226 6.75 -7.95 1.09
CA TRP A 226 6.17 -7.06 2.10
C TRP A 226 7.13 -6.77 3.26
N GLY A 227 7.66 -7.81 3.92
CA GLY A 227 8.54 -7.64 5.08
C GLY A 227 9.82 -6.87 4.73
N THR A 228 10.49 -7.23 3.63
CA THR A 228 11.66 -6.49 3.15
C THR A 228 11.30 -5.04 2.79
N SER A 229 10.13 -4.78 2.22
CA SER A 229 9.65 -3.43 1.93
C SER A 229 9.46 -2.59 3.20
N ILE A 230 8.96 -3.19 4.29
CA ILE A 230 8.87 -2.53 5.60
C ILE A 230 10.27 -2.19 6.13
N CYS A 231 11.20 -3.15 6.14
CA CYS A 231 12.58 -2.91 6.56
C CYS A 231 13.24 -1.79 5.75
N LEU A 232 13.12 -1.84 4.41
CA LEU A 232 13.69 -0.84 3.52
C LEU A 232 13.09 0.55 3.75
N LEU A 233 11.77 0.62 3.98
CA LEU A 233 11.08 1.88 4.28
C LEU A 233 11.62 2.51 5.58
N HIS A 234 11.80 1.71 6.63
CA HIS A 234 12.39 2.19 7.89
C HIS A 234 13.87 2.58 7.75
N HIS A 235 14.63 1.84 6.95
CA HIS A 235 16.01 2.18 6.66
C HIS A 235 16.13 3.53 5.92
N THR A 236 15.33 3.72 4.88
CA THR A 236 15.42 4.89 4.00
C THR A 236 14.73 6.14 4.58
N LEU A 237 13.56 5.97 5.21
CA LEU A 237 12.72 7.07 5.68
C LEU A 237 12.51 7.09 7.20
N GLY A 238 12.82 6.01 7.90
CA GLY A 238 12.45 5.81 9.30
C GLY A 238 13.31 6.56 10.32
N ARG A 239 14.41 7.21 9.92
CA ARG A 239 15.23 8.08 10.81
C ARG A 239 15.67 7.37 12.09
N GLY A 240 16.02 6.08 11.98
CA GLY A 240 16.44 5.24 13.11
C GLY A 240 15.29 4.55 13.86
N SER A 241 14.02 4.87 13.57
CA SER A 241 12.89 4.12 14.11
C SER A 241 12.90 2.68 13.61
N GLN A 242 12.68 1.76 14.54
CA GLN A 242 12.53 0.34 14.22
C GLN A 242 11.09 0.04 13.78
N PRO A 243 10.90 -0.89 12.82
CA PRO A 243 9.58 -1.37 12.48
C PRO A 243 9.00 -2.17 13.65
N ILE A 244 7.69 -2.16 13.80
CA ILE A 244 6.99 -3.02 14.77
C ILE A 244 6.36 -4.23 14.08
N ALA A 245 6.13 -5.29 14.83
CA ALA A 245 5.54 -6.53 14.33
C ALA A 245 4.25 -6.33 13.53
N ALA A 246 3.39 -5.38 13.94
CA ALA A 246 2.14 -5.12 13.23
C ALA A 246 2.31 -4.52 11.82
N GLU A 247 3.44 -3.90 11.51
CA GLU A 247 3.73 -3.35 10.17
C GLU A 247 4.07 -4.47 9.18
N PHE A 248 4.59 -5.59 9.67
CA PHE A 248 4.83 -6.80 8.88
C PHE A 248 3.54 -7.58 8.59
N LEU A 249 2.44 -7.27 9.28
CA LEU A 249 1.15 -7.85 8.96
C LEU A 249 0.63 -7.23 7.66
N ARG A 250 0.68 -8.01 6.58
CA ARG A 250 0.00 -7.67 5.35
C ARG A 250 -1.51 -7.82 5.58
N LEU A 251 -2.17 -6.71 5.92
CA LEU A 251 -3.60 -6.76 6.21
C LEU A 251 -4.34 -7.09 4.92
N GLY A 252 -5.06 -8.20 4.98
CA GLY A 252 -5.76 -8.79 3.86
C GLY A 252 -6.80 -7.85 3.26
N HIS A 253 -7.36 -8.33 2.15
CA HIS A 253 -8.27 -7.58 1.31
C HIS A 253 -9.53 -7.14 2.07
N SER A 254 -10.18 -6.08 1.60
CA SER A 254 -11.43 -5.58 2.18
C SER A 254 -12.43 -6.74 2.31
N SER A 255 -13.35 -6.71 3.29
CA SER A 255 -14.37 -7.77 3.41
C SER A 255 -15.24 -7.95 2.15
N ASN A 256 -15.20 -7.00 1.20
CA ASN A 256 -15.86 -7.15 -0.10
C ASN A 256 -15.22 -8.21 -0.98
N SER A 257 -13.92 -8.49 -0.81
CA SER A 257 -13.20 -9.56 -1.51
C SER A 257 -13.58 -10.97 -1.04
N ARG A 258 -14.32 -11.08 0.08
CA ARG A 258 -14.89 -12.34 0.57
C ARG A 258 -16.28 -12.62 0.01
N ARG A 259 -16.78 -11.82 -0.94
CA ARG A 259 -17.94 -12.28 -1.72
C ARG A 259 -17.49 -13.56 -2.40
N GLU A 260 -18.11 -14.67 -2.05
CA GLU A 260 -17.96 -15.93 -2.75
C GLU A 260 -18.32 -15.66 -4.20
N HIS A 261 -17.31 -15.42 -5.04
CA HIS A 261 -17.50 -15.31 -6.47
C HIS A 261 -17.79 -16.68 -7.09
N GLY A 262 -17.98 -17.72 -6.27
CA GLY A 262 -18.19 -19.09 -6.73
C GLY A 262 -17.04 -19.62 -7.57
N VAL A 263 -15.82 -19.12 -7.33
CA VAL A 263 -14.61 -19.55 -8.07
C VAL A 263 -13.74 -20.40 -7.14
N PRO A 264 -13.89 -21.74 -7.16
CA PRO A 264 -12.92 -22.66 -6.57
C PRO A 264 -11.50 -22.34 -7.06
N ASP A 265 -10.49 -22.59 -6.23
CA ASP A 265 -9.06 -22.52 -6.60
C ASP A 265 -8.51 -21.15 -7.04
N LEU A 266 -9.22 -20.07 -6.74
CA LEU A 266 -8.77 -18.71 -7.08
C LEU A 266 -7.48 -18.28 -6.38
N VAL A 267 -7.16 -18.90 -5.24
CA VAL A 267 -5.96 -18.62 -4.45
C VAL A 267 -5.11 -19.89 -4.34
N ILE A 268 -3.90 -19.88 -4.89
CA ILE A 268 -2.97 -21.03 -4.87
C ILE A 268 -2.06 -21.00 -3.62
N GLY A 269 -2.54 -20.51 -2.48
CA GLY A 269 -1.77 -20.47 -1.22
C GLY A 269 -1.76 -19.12 -0.51
N SER A 270 -0.58 -18.63 -0.13
CA SER A 270 -0.31 -17.51 0.81
C SER A 270 -0.73 -16.10 0.31
N GLY A 271 -1.91 -15.98 -0.30
CA GLY A 271 -2.43 -14.73 -0.87
C GLY A 271 -1.94 -14.44 -2.29
N VAL A 272 -1.48 -15.47 -3.01
CA VAL A 272 -1.18 -15.46 -4.45
C VAL A 272 -2.39 -16.02 -5.21
N TYR A 273 -2.86 -15.26 -6.19
CA TYR A 273 -3.97 -15.66 -7.05
C TYR A 273 -3.52 -16.59 -8.16
N ASN A 274 -4.42 -17.47 -8.59
CA ASN A 274 -4.21 -18.27 -9.79
C ASN A 274 -4.27 -17.37 -11.04
N GLU A 275 -3.15 -17.25 -11.74
CA GLU A 275 -3.03 -16.38 -12.90
C GLU A 275 -3.67 -16.97 -14.16
N SER A 276 -4.03 -18.27 -14.17
CA SER A 276 -4.73 -18.89 -15.30
C SER A 276 -6.08 -18.23 -15.61
N PHE A 277 -6.72 -17.60 -14.62
CA PHE A 277 -7.96 -16.85 -14.80
C PHE A 277 -7.84 -15.59 -15.68
N LEU A 278 -6.61 -15.18 -16.02
CA LEU A 278 -6.37 -14.10 -16.99
C LEU A 278 -6.41 -14.57 -18.44
N ASP A 279 -6.44 -15.88 -18.68
CA ASP A 279 -6.51 -16.46 -20.02
C ASP A 279 -5.41 -15.91 -20.94
N GLY A 280 -4.16 -16.02 -20.49
CA GLY A 280 -2.98 -15.55 -21.21
C GLY A 280 -2.83 -14.03 -21.33
N PHE A 281 -3.71 -13.22 -20.74
CA PHE A 281 -3.59 -11.77 -20.78
C PHE A 281 -2.35 -11.27 -20.03
N VAL A 282 -1.62 -10.35 -20.67
CA VAL A 282 -0.43 -9.69 -20.09
C VAL A 282 -0.62 -8.17 -20.14
N ASP A 283 -0.48 -7.51 -18.98
CA ASP A 283 -0.52 -6.05 -18.87
C ASP A 283 0.85 -5.46 -19.22
N VAL A 284 1.18 -5.42 -20.51
CA VAL A 284 2.52 -5.08 -21.03
C VAL A 284 3.09 -3.77 -20.45
N LEU A 285 2.25 -2.77 -20.20
CA LEU A 285 2.69 -1.50 -19.62
C LEU A 285 3.07 -1.65 -18.15
N ASP A 286 2.21 -2.29 -17.35
CA ASP A 286 2.46 -2.49 -15.93
C ASP A 286 3.59 -3.52 -15.71
N GLU A 287 3.80 -4.49 -16.61
CA GLU A 287 4.92 -5.44 -16.55
C GLU A 287 6.27 -4.72 -16.64
N GLN A 288 6.41 -3.78 -17.59
CA GLN A 288 7.66 -3.01 -17.71
C GLN A 288 7.89 -2.08 -16.52
N VAL A 289 6.83 -1.46 -16.00
CA VAL A 289 6.90 -0.66 -14.77
C VAL A 289 7.26 -1.51 -13.56
N TYR A 290 6.69 -2.70 -13.44
CA TYR A 290 6.98 -3.62 -12.34
C TYR A 290 8.41 -4.16 -12.41
N ALA A 291 8.90 -4.50 -13.60
CA ALA A 291 10.28 -4.92 -13.82
C ALA A 291 11.27 -3.82 -13.38
N GLU A 292 11.03 -2.57 -13.79
CA GLU A 292 11.85 -1.42 -13.37
C GLU A 292 11.77 -1.16 -11.86
N ALA A 293 10.57 -1.21 -11.28
CA ALA A 293 10.38 -1.06 -9.84
C ALA A 293 11.11 -2.15 -9.05
N THR A 294 11.10 -3.39 -9.57
CA THR A 294 11.82 -4.53 -8.98
C THR A 294 13.32 -4.30 -9.04
N HIS A 295 13.86 -3.88 -10.18
CA HIS A 295 15.28 -3.56 -10.31
C HIS A 295 15.72 -2.47 -9.30
N ILE A 296 14.97 -1.36 -9.21
CA ILE A 296 15.26 -0.30 -8.22
C ILE A 296 15.15 -0.82 -6.79
N PHE A 297 14.14 -1.64 -6.50
CA PHE A 297 13.94 -2.22 -5.18
C PHE A 297 15.13 -3.10 -4.77
N GLU A 298 15.51 -4.07 -5.61
CA GLU A 298 16.61 -4.99 -5.31
C GLU A 298 17.94 -4.25 -5.16
N ALA A 299 18.22 -3.24 -6.00
CA ALA A 299 19.41 -2.40 -5.86
C ALA A 299 19.46 -1.67 -4.50
N ARG A 300 18.31 -1.18 -4.00
CA ARG A 300 18.21 -0.53 -2.69
C ARG A 300 18.27 -1.52 -1.52
N VAL A 301 17.73 -2.73 -1.69
CA VAL A 301 17.83 -3.80 -0.68
C VAL A 301 19.28 -4.25 -0.53
N ALA A 302 20.03 -4.40 -1.62
CA ALA A 302 21.45 -4.75 -1.58
C ALA A 302 22.30 -3.74 -0.78
N GLN A 303 21.88 -2.47 -0.75
CA GLN A 303 22.53 -1.41 0.05
C GLN A 303 22.08 -1.42 1.52
N CYS A 304 20.98 -2.11 1.86
CA CYS A 304 20.43 -2.18 3.20
C CYS A 304 20.92 -3.46 3.92
N THR A 305 22.00 -3.34 4.69
CA THR A 305 22.57 -4.48 5.46
C THR A 305 21.59 -5.13 6.45
N ARG A 306 20.57 -4.38 6.91
CA ARG A 306 19.53 -4.86 7.83
C ARG A 306 18.30 -5.46 7.16
N CYS A 307 18.21 -5.40 5.83
CA CYS A 307 17.03 -5.87 5.09
C CYS A 307 17.14 -7.35 4.66
N ASN A 308 18.33 -7.96 4.82
CA ASN A 308 18.64 -9.33 4.39
C ASN A 308 18.55 -10.38 5.53
N THR A 309 18.19 -9.96 6.73
CA THR A 309 17.98 -10.79 7.93
C THR A 309 16.49 -10.94 8.18
#